data_AF-A0A381XU96-F1
#
_entry.id   AF-A0A381XU96-F1
#
_cell.length_a   1.000
_cell.length_b   1.000
_cell.length_c   1.000
_cell.angle_alpha   90.00
_cell.angle_beta   90.00
_cell.angle_gamma   90.00
#
_symmetry.space_group_name_H-M   'P 1'
#
loop_
_entity.id
_entity.type
_entity.pdbx_description
1 polymer ?
#
loop_
_entity_poly.entity_id
_entity_poly.type
_entity_poly.pdbx_seq_one_letter_code
_entity_poly.pdbx_strand_id
1 'polypeptide(L)'
;MFKGSIVALITPFKNSVVDQDKYTALIHHHIASGTNGLVPAGTTGESPTLNHDEHKRVIEISVRECKGKIPVIAGTGSNSTA
;
A
#
# COMPACT_ATOMS: atom_id res chain seq x y z
N MET A 1 6.61 -18.72 -2.87
CA MET A 1 5.19 -18.35 -2.64
C MET A 1 5.10 -17.65 -1.29
N PHE A 2 4.38 -16.52 -1.20
CA PHE A 2 4.23 -15.73 0.03
C PHE A 2 3.39 -16.48 1.09
N LYS A 3 3.68 -16.28 2.39
CA LYS A 3 2.99 -16.94 3.50
C LYS A 3 2.91 -16.03 4.73
N GLY A 4 1.93 -16.27 5.59
CA GLY A 4 1.73 -15.56 6.85
C GLY A 4 0.67 -14.46 6.78
N SER A 5 0.71 -13.52 7.71
CA SER A 5 -0.15 -12.33 7.74
C SER A 5 0.35 -11.31 6.70
N ILE A 6 -0.48 -10.99 5.71
CA ILE A 6 -0.16 -10.01 4.67
C ILE A 6 -1.28 -8.98 4.66
N VAL A 7 -0.96 -7.73 4.99
CA VAL A 7 -1.98 -6.71 5.25
C VAL A 7 -2.38 -6.03 3.95
N ALA A 8 -3.67 -6.08 3.62
CA ALA A 8 -4.27 -5.17 2.65
C ALA A 8 -4.33 -3.76 3.26
N LEU A 9 -3.47 -2.86 2.79
CA LEU A 9 -3.32 -1.53 3.37
C LEU A 9 -4.46 -0.59 2.93
N ILE A 10 -5.00 0.17 3.88
CA ILE A 10 -5.81 1.35 3.59
C ILE A 10 -4.94 2.48 3.02
N THR A 11 -5.55 3.42 2.31
CA THR A 11 -4.89 4.66 1.86
C THR A 11 -5.45 5.84 2.67
N PRO A 12 -4.74 6.36 3.68
CA PRO A 12 -5.20 7.50 4.46
C PRO A 12 -5.29 8.76 3.59
N PHE A 13 -6.38 9.51 3.75
CA PHE A 13 -6.59 10.80 3.10
C PHE A 13 -6.76 11.92 4.13
N LYS A 14 -6.31 13.12 3.76
CA LYS A 14 -6.55 14.37 4.48
C LYS A 14 -6.82 15.46 3.47
N ASN A 15 -7.94 16.17 3.59
CA ASN A 15 -8.37 17.20 2.64
C ASN A 15 -8.40 16.68 1.18
N SER A 16 -8.90 15.46 0.99
CA SER A 16 -9.00 14.79 -0.32
C SER A 16 -7.68 14.54 -1.05
N VAL A 17 -6.55 14.60 -0.34
CA VAL A 17 -5.24 14.17 -0.86
C VAL A 17 -4.66 13.07 0.02
N VAL A 18 -3.83 12.20 -0.55
CA VAL A 18 -3.16 11.12 0.20
C VAL A 18 -2.33 11.73 1.34
N ASP A 19 -2.62 11.31 2.57
CA ASP A 19 -1.86 11.69 3.77
C ASP A 19 -0.62 10.80 3.87
N GLN A 20 0.48 11.25 3.25
CA GLN A 20 1.74 10.51 3.17
C GLN A 20 2.35 10.23 4.55
N ASP A 21 2.24 11.17 5.49
CA ASP A 21 2.83 11.02 6.83
C ASP A 21 2.10 9.90 7.60
N LYS A 22 0.77 9.89 7.54
CA LYS A 22 -0.03 8.81 8.15
C LYS A 22 0.17 7.48 7.45
N TYR A 23 0.31 7.49 6.13
CA TYR A 23 0.57 6.27 5.38
C TYR A 23 1.94 5.65 5.71
N THR A 24 2.99 6.46 5.79
CA THR A 24 4.32 6.02 6.23
C THR A 24 4.31 5.50 7.67
N ALA A 25 3.65 6.22 8.59
CA ALA A 25 3.51 5.76 9.97
C ALA A 25 2.77 4.41 10.07
N LEU A 26 1.72 4.21 9.26
CA LEU A 26 0.98 2.95 9.20
C LEU A 26 1.84 1.79 8.69
N ILE A 27 2.65 2.00 7.64
CA ILE A 27 3.58 1.01 7.13
C ILE A 27 4.58 0.60 8.23
N HIS A 28 5.18 1.58 8.91
CA HIS A 28 6.14 1.33 9.99
C HIS A 28 5.49 0.61 11.17
N HIS A 29 4.23 0.93 11.50
CA HIS A 29 3.47 0.21 12.51
C HIS A 29 3.32 -1.28 12.16
N HIS A 30 2.94 -1.61 10.92
CA HIS A 30 2.79 -3.02 10.51
C HIS A 30 4.13 -3.78 10.49
N ILE A 31 5.21 -3.12 10.07
CA ILE A 31 6.57 -3.70 10.13
C ILE A 31 6.96 -3.98 11.58
N ALA A 32 6.76 -3.01 12.49
CA ALA A 32 7.08 -3.16 13.91
C ALA A 32 6.22 -4.24 14.59
N SER A 33 4.98 -4.41 14.15
CA SER A 33 4.04 -5.44 14.62
C SER A 33 4.33 -6.84 14.05
N GLY A 34 5.37 -7.00 13.21
CA GLY A 34 5.82 -8.31 12.74
C GLY A 34 4.95 -8.94 11.64
N THR A 35 4.25 -8.13 10.83
CA THR A 35 3.53 -8.67 9.66
C THR A 35 4.49 -9.29 8.64
N ASN A 36 3.99 -10.22 7.82
CA ASN A 36 4.80 -10.94 6.84
C ASN A 36 4.79 -10.30 5.44
N GLY A 37 3.98 -9.26 5.21
CA GLY A 37 3.96 -8.52 3.94
C GLY A 37 2.87 -7.45 3.90
N LEU A 38 2.94 -6.59 2.89
CA LEU A 38 1.94 -5.54 2.64
C LEU A 38 1.40 -5.64 1.21
N VAL A 39 0.12 -5.35 1.06
CA VAL A 39 -0.59 -5.25 -0.22
C VAL A 39 -1.16 -3.84 -0.33
N PRO A 40 -0.41 -2.86 -0.87
CA PRO A 40 -0.92 -1.52 -1.13
C PRO A 40 -1.79 -1.49 -2.38
N ALA A 41 -2.65 -0.46 -2.45
CA ALA A 41 -3.41 -0.13 -3.65
C ALA A 41 -4.33 -1.27 -4.16
N GLY A 42 -4.84 -2.09 -3.24
CA GLY A 42 -5.98 -2.99 -3.48
C GLY A 42 -7.31 -2.29 -3.22
N THR A 43 -8.41 -3.06 -3.20
CA THR A 43 -9.75 -2.53 -2.90
C THR A 43 -9.85 -1.90 -1.50
N THR A 44 -9.19 -2.50 -0.49
CA THR A 44 -9.08 -1.92 0.86
C THR A 44 -8.34 -0.57 0.88
N GLY A 45 -7.41 -0.37 -0.06
CA GLY A 45 -6.72 0.89 -0.29
C GLY A 45 -7.44 1.82 -1.25
N GLU A 46 -8.71 1.53 -1.58
CA GLU A 46 -9.58 2.32 -2.46
C GLU A 46 -9.03 2.53 -3.87
N SER A 47 -8.36 1.51 -4.44
CA SER A 47 -7.78 1.60 -5.78
C SER A 47 -8.69 2.12 -6.90
N PRO A 48 -10.03 1.91 -6.91
CA PRO A 48 -10.89 2.49 -7.95
C PRO A 48 -11.08 4.00 -7.87
N THR A 49 -10.80 4.63 -6.72
CA THR A 49 -10.99 6.08 -6.51
C THR A 49 -9.69 6.87 -6.50
N LEU A 50 -8.54 6.19 -6.44
CA LEU A 50 -7.23 6.78 -6.66
C LEU A 50 -7.06 7.15 -8.14
N ASN A 51 -6.51 8.33 -8.41
CA ASN A 51 -5.99 8.60 -9.73
C ASN A 51 -4.69 7.82 -9.98
N HIS A 52 -4.22 7.76 -11.23
CA HIS A 52 -3.05 6.97 -11.61
C HIS A 52 -1.76 7.40 -10.88
N ASP A 53 -1.59 8.68 -10.59
CA ASP A 53 -0.41 9.18 -9.88
C ASP A 53 -0.47 8.83 -8.39
N GLU A 54 -1.65 8.93 -7.77
CA GLU A 54 -1.87 8.48 -6.39
C GLU A 54 -1.65 6.99 -6.24
N HIS A 55 -2.19 6.18 -7.16
CA HIS A 55 -2.03 4.72 -7.20
C HIS A 55 -0.56 4.31 -7.26
N LYS A 56 0.21 4.91 -8.18
CA LYS A 56 1.67 4.72 -8.25
C LYS A 56 2.35 5.20 -6.98
N ARG A 57 1.97 6.37 -6.47
CA ARG A 57 2.62 7.00 -5.31
C ARG A 57 2.50 6.16 -4.05
N VAL A 58 1.34 5.57 -3.76
CA VAL A 58 1.17 4.72 -2.57
C VAL A 58 1.98 3.42 -2.69
N ILE A 59 2.13 2.88 -3.90
CA ILE A 59 3.00 1.72 -4.15
C ILE A 59 4.48 2.11 -3.92
N GLU A 60 4.94 3.24 -4.47
CA GLU A 60 6.31 3.73 -4.29
C GLU A 60 6.64 3.96 -2.82
N ILE A 61 5.75 4.61 -2.07
CA ILE A 61 5.93 4.84 -0.62
C ILE A 61 6.04 3.49 0.09
N SER A 62 5.16 2.54 -0.20
CA SER A 62 5.19 1.20 0.42
C SER A 62 6.51 0.48 0.17
N VAL A 63 7.00 0.46 -1.07
CA VAL A 63 8.28 -0.17 -1.42
C VAL A 63 9.45 0.53 -0.71
N ARG A 64 9.48 1.87 -0.77
CA ARG A 64 10.54 2.70 -0.17
C ARG A 64 10.60 2.54 1.34
N GLU A 65 9.46 2.49 2.03
CA GLU A 65 9.42 2.40 3.50
C GLU A 65 9.65 0.97 4.00
N CYS A 66 9.24 -0.05 3.25
CA CYS A 66 9.54 -1.44 3.59
C CYS A 66 11.03 -1.80 3.48
N LYS A 67 11.78 -1.14 2.59
CA LYS A 67 13.24 -1.33 2.42
C LYS A 67 13.66 -2.81 2.31
N GLY A 68 12.83 -3.63 1.67
CA GLY A 68 13.07 -5.07 1.50
C GLY A 68 12.93 -5.93 2.76
N LYS A 69 12.53 -5.36 3.91
CA LYS A 69 12.34 -6.12 5.17
C LYS A 69 11.20 -7.15 5.08
N ILE A 70 10.13 -6.78 4.36
CA ILE A 70 8.98 -7.62 4.07
C ILE A 70 8.56 -7.41 2.60
N PRO A 71 7.95 -8.42 1.95
CA PRO A 71 7.45 -8.29 0.59
C PRO A 71 6.34 -7.24 0.49
N VAL A 72 6.37 -6.49 -0.60
CA VAL A 72 5.28 -5.59 -1.02
C VAL A 72 4.65 -6.16 -2.29
N ILE A 73 3.35 -6.42 -2.25
CA ILE A 73 2.58 -7.01 -3.35
C ILE A 73 1.64 -5.93 -3.88
N ALA A 74 2.06 -5.24 -4.94
CA ALA A 74 1.29 -4.12 -5.50
C ALA A 74 -0.06 -4.59 -6.06
N GLY A 75 -1.15 -3.92 -5.68
CA GLY A 75 -2.46 -4.09 -6.32
C GLY A 75 -2.47 -3.48 -7.71
N THR A 76 -2.43 -4.31 -8.75
CA THR A 76 -2.42 -3.89 -10.17
C THR A 76 -3.63 -4.44 -10.94
N GLY A 77 -4.70 -4.79 -10.24
CA GLY A 77 -5.93 -5.29 -10.85
C GLY A 77 -6.68 -4.17 -11.58
N SER A 78 -7.12 -4.46 -12.81
CA SER A 78 -7.90 -3.57 -13.66
C SER A 78 -8.86 -4.40 -14.53
N ASN A 79 -9.89 -3.77 -15.08
CA ASN A 79 -10.74 -4.35 -16.12
C ASN A 79 -10.20 -4.12 -17.55
N SER A 80 -9.13 -3.32 -17.69
CA SER A 80 -8.36 -3.13 -18.92
C SER A 80 -7.01 -3.83 -18.78
N THR A 81 -6.66 -4.65 -19.77
CA THR A 81 -5.35 -5.30 -19.86
C THR A 81 -4.25 -4.34 -20.32
N ALA A 82 -4.61 -3.33 -21.12
CA ALA A 82 -3.69 -2.31 -21.62
C ALA A 82 -3.36 -1.27 -20.55
#